data_AF-A0AAV4IQY1-F1
#
_entry.id   AF-A0AAV4IQY1-F1
#
_cell.length_a   1.000
_cell.length_b   1.000
_cell.length_c   1.000
_cell.angle_alpha   90.00
_cell.angle_beta   90.00
_cell.angle_gamma   90.00
#
_symmetry.space_group_name_H-M   'P 1'
#
loop_
_entity.id
_entity.type
_entity.pdbx_description
1 polymer ?
#
loop_
_entity_poly.entity_id
_entity_poly.type
_entity_poly.pdbx_seq_one_letter_code
_entity_poly.pdbx_strand_id
1 'polypeptide(L)'
;MKFTPVPVLLVVMMMAVFITRGHCAESEEDPATVTVEESESDEPLDQEKMEYAKGSVCQYCSYCKFCKLCDQDCPCEKSKTKPNCDMCKYCKFCYLCSAFCDTVCSAGGILDRVSASIVNSLPSFNKDEVDEDIDAVKYWIDKKKDEL
;
A
#
# COMPACT_ATOMS: atom_id res chain seq x y z
N MET A 1 17.03 13.49 -32.35
CA MET A 1 15.66 12.93 -32.33
C MET A 1 14.72 14.02 -31.83
N LYS A 2 13.72 14.42 -32.63
CA LYS A 2 12.74 15.44 -32.25
C LYS A 2 11.54 14.71 -31.62
N PHE A 3 11.33 14.88 -30.32
CA PHE A 3 10.11 14.44 -29.64
C PHE A 3 8.99 15.42 -30.03
N THR A 4 8.14 15.02 -30.97
CA THR A 4 6.86 15.71 -31.20
C THR A 4 5.89 15.35 -30.08
N PRO A 5 5.25 16.33 -29.42
CA PRO A 5 4.24 16.04 -28.40
C PRO A 5 3.05 15.37 -29.06
N VAL A 6 2.76 14.11 -28.69
CA VAL A 6 1.52 13.44 -29.09
C VAL A 6 0.38 14.21 -28.42
N PRO A 7 -0.59 14.74 -29.19
CA PRO A 7 -1.68 15.53 -28.61
C PRO A 7 -2.46 14.65 -27.63
N VAL A 8 -2.68 15.16 -26.43
CA VAL A 8 -3.38 14.46 -25.32
C VAL A 8 -4.71 13.84 -25.79
N LEU A 9 -5.37 14.49 -26.76
CA LEU A 9 -6.58 14.00 -27.42
C LEU A 9 -6.44 12.61 -28.06
N LEU A 10 -5.28 12.31 -28.67
CA LEU A 10 -5.03 11.00 -29.31
C LEU A 10 -4.86 9.88 -28.27
N VAL A 11 -4.23 10.19 -27.13
CA VAL A 11 -4.05 9.23 -26.03
C VAL A 11 -5.40 8.92 -25.38
N VAL A 12 -6.22 9.95 -25.15
CA VAL A 12 -7.58 9.79 -24.60
C VAL A 12 -8.48 8.97 -25.53
N MET A 13 -8.41 9.21 -26.85
CA MET A 13 -9.18 8.41 -27.80
C MET A 13 -8.73 6.95 -27.86
N MET A 14 -7.43 6.67 -27.77
CA MET A 14 -6.94 5.28 -27.72
C MET A 14 -7.46 4.56 -26.47
N MET A 15 -7.40 5.21 -25.30
CA MET A 15 -7.95 4.66 -24.05
C MET A 15 -9.46 4.39 -24.14
N ALA A 16 -10.24 5.29 -24.74
CA ALA A 16 -11.67 5.11 -24.94
C ALA A 16 -12.04 3.94 -25.88
N VAL A 17 -11.20 3.67 -26.89
CA VAL A 17 -11.37 2.52 -27.80
C VAL A 17 -11.10 1.19 -27.09
N PHE A 18 -10.20 1.16 -26.09
CA PHE A 18 -9.99 -0.02 -25.26
C PHE A 18 -11.14 -0.26 -24.27
N ILE A 19 -11.73 0.80 -23.71
CA ILE A 19 -12.88 0.71 -22.79
C ILE A 19 -14.13 0.18 -23.51
N THR A 20 -14.36 0.61 -24.76
CA THR A 20 -15.54 0.19 -25.54
C THR A 20 -15.46 -1.25 -26.07
N ARG A 21 -14.26 -1.82 -26.23
CA ARG A 21 -14.08 -3.23 -26.63
C ARG A 21 -14.14 -4.22 -25.44
N GLY A 22 -14.25 -3.73 -24.20
CA GLY A 22 -14.21 -4.54 -22.99
C GLY A 22 -15.56 -4.88 -22.34
N HIS A 23 -16.70 -4.44 -22.89
CA HIS A 23 -18.01 -4.79 -22.31
C HIS A 23 -18.51 -6.13 -22.84
N CYS A 24 -18.46 -7.12 -21.94
CA CYS A 24 -19.11 -8.41 -22.06
C CYS A 24 -20.61 -8.30 -22.31
N ALA A 25 -21.14 -9.39 -22.86
CA ALA A 25 -22.52 -9.62 -23.23
C ALA A 25 -23.57 -9.34 -22.14
N GLU A 26 -24.76 -9.05 -22.67
CA GLU A 26 -26.06 -8.75 -22.08
C GLU A 26 -26.54 -9.76 -21.01
N SER A 27 -27.05 -9.22 -19.90
CA SER A 27 -28.05 -9.87 -19.05
C SER A 27 -28.91 -8.77 -18.42
N GLU A 28 -30.16 -8.69 -18.87
CA GLU A 28 -31.20 -7.79 -18.38
C GLU A 28 -31.84 -8.38 -17.11
N GLU A 29 -31.47 -7.91 -15.92
CA GLU A 29 -32.34 -8.02 -14.73
C GLU A 29 -32.18 -6.77 -13.83
N ASP A 30 -33.26 -5.98 -13.75
CA ASP A 30 -33.65 -5.00 -12.72
C ASP A 30 -32.62 -3.96 -12.19
N PRO A 31 -32.71 -2.66 -12.58
CA PRO A 31 -31.89 -1.61 -11.96
C PRO A 31 -32.49 -1.20 -10.61
N ALA A 32 -32.15 -1.91 -9.54
CA ALA A 32 -32.20 -1.34 -8.20
C ALA A 32 -31.30 -0.09 -8.20
N THR A 33 -31.94 1.07 -8.23
CA THR A 33 -31.28 2.37 -8.23
C THR A 33 -30.63 2.58 -6.86
N VAL A 34 -29.36 2.22 -6.72
CA VAL A 34 -28.52 2.70 -5.63
C VAL A 34 -28.05 4.08 -6.05
N THR A 35 -28.82 5.10 -5.68
CA THR A 35 -28.35 6.48 -5.66
C THR A 35 -27.18 6.55 -4.68
N VAL A 36 -25.96 6.47 -5.20
CA VAL A 36 -24.78 6.92 -4.46
C VAL A 36 -24.86 8.44 -4.50
N GLU A 37 -25.43 9.02 -3.46
CA GLU A 37 -25.30 10.44 -3.20
C GLU A 37 -23.81 10.71 -3.00
N GLU A 38 -23.18 11.32 -4.00
CA GLU A 38 -21.89 12.00 -3.86
C GLU A 38 -22.08 13.10 -2.81
N SER A 39 -21.85 12.73 -1.55
CA SER A 39 -21.55 13.70 -0.51
C SER A 39 -20.08 14.06 -0.68
N GLU A 40 -19.84 15.09 -1.47
CA GLU A 40 -18.63 15.91 -1.40
C GLU A 40 -18.55 16.52 0.01
N SER A 41 -18.00 15.76 0.94
CA SER A 41 -17.35 16.31 2.11
C SER A 41 -15.87 16.45 1.78
N ASP A 42 -15.53 17.54 1.11
CA ASP A 42 -14.17 18.10 1.01
C ASP A 42 -13.72 18.58 2.40
N GLU A 43 -13.49 17.62 3.30
CA GLU A 43 -12.69 17.83 4.49
C GLU A 43 -11.35 17.16 4.20
N PRO A 44 -10.20 17.85 4.31
CA PRO A 44 -8.90 17.22 4.14
C PRO A 44 -8.72 16.21 5.28
N LEU A 45 -9.13 14.98 5.05
CA LEU A 45 -8.91 13.87 5.96
C LEU A 45 -7.40 13.65 6.02
N ASP A 46 -6.85 14.02 7.17
CA ASP A 46 -5.46 13.85 7.53
C ASP A 46 -5.05 12.39 7.25
N GLN A 47 -4.37 12.18 6.12
CA GLN A 47 -3.98 10.86 5.62
C GLN A 47 -3.09 10.11 6.63
N GLU A 48 -2.55 10.83 7.61
CA GLU A 48 -1.75 10.31 8.71
C GLU A 48 -2.57 9.48 9.72
N LYS A 49 -3.91 9.56 9.73
CA LYS A 49 -4.77 8.88 10.72
C LYS A 49 -5.69 7.79 10.15
N MET A 50 -5.67 7.55 8.85
CA MET A 50 -6.51 6.51 8.21
C MET A 50 -5.73 5.19 8.15
N GLU A 51 -6.23 4.16 8.85
CA GLU A 51 -5.59 2.85 8.88
C GLU A 51 -5.96 2.02 7.64
N TYR A 52 -4.98 1.31 7.07
CA TYR A 52 -5.19 0.36 5.98
C TYR A 52 -6.06 -0.82 6.42
N ALA A 53 -6.82 -1.39 5.48
CA ALA A 53 -7.63 -2.58 5.74
C ALA A 53 -6.75 -3.75 6.23
N LYS A 54 -7.21 -4.46 7.26
CA LYS A 54 -6.44 -5.55 7.87
C LYS A 54 -6.17 -6.65 6.85
N GLY A 55 -4.89 -6.99 6.65
CA GLY A 55 -4.44 -7.98 5.67
C GLY A 55 -4.19 -7.40 4.27
N SER A 56 -4.46 -6.12 4.05
CA SER A 56 -4.10 -5.45 2.81
C SER A 56 -2.60 -5.49 2.56
N VAL A 57 -2.20 -5.61 1.29
CA VAL A 57 -0.79 -5.43 0.91
C VAL A 57 -0.33 -3.99 1.15
N CYS A 58 -1.26 -3.02 1.13
CA CYS A 58 -0.97 -1.63 1.46
C CYS A 58 -0.65 -1.41 2.94
N GLN A 59 -0.97 -2.37 3.82
CA GLN A 59 -0.57 -2.33 5.23
C GLN A 59 0.97 -2.34 5.40
N TYR A 60 1.72 -2.74 4.38
CA TYR A 60 3.18 -2.57 4.33
C TYR A 60 3.60 -1.10 4.44
N CYS A 61 2.80 -0.15 4.00
CA CYS A 61 3.16 1.26 3.99
C CYS A 61 3.33 1.84 5.41
N SER A 62 2.69 1.24 6.41
CA SER A 62 2.91 1.53 7.82
C SER A 62 4.36 1.29 8.26
N TYR A 63 5.10 0.42 7.55
CA TYR A 63 6.50 0.13 7.84
C TYR A 63 7.46 1.20 7.31
N CYS A 64 7.01 2.09 6.42
CA CYS A 64 7.87 3.10 5.82
C CYS A 64 8.46 4.07 6.85
N LYS A 65 7.80 4.24 8.01
CA LYS A 65 8.36 5.03 9.12
C LYS A 65 9.69 4.47 9.66
N PHE A 66 9.87 3.15 9.61
CA PHE A 66 11.10 2.48 10.04
C PHE A 66 12.25 2.68 9.02
N CYS A 67 11.96 3.03 7.77
CA CYS A 67 13.00 3.31 6.78
C CYS A 67 13.87 4.52 7.17
N LYS A 68 13.32 5.47 7.95
CA LYS A 68 14.13 6.56 8.53
C LYS A 68 15.24 6.04 9.45
N LEU A 69 15.00 4.93 10.15
CA LEU A 69 16.00 4.28 11.00
C LEU A 69 17.08 3.60 10.16
N CYS A 70 16.72 3.04 9.00
CA CYS A 70 17.67 2.47 8.06
C CYS A 70 18.67 3.49 7.54
N ASP A 71 18.21 4.70 7.22
CA ASP A 71 19.07 5.77 6.68
C ASP A 71 20.09 6.30 7.70
N GLN A 72 19.80 6.19 8.99
CA GLN A 72 20.62 6.75 10.06
C GLN A 72 21.46 5.71 10.82
N ASP A 73 20.92 4.52 11.03
CA ASP A 73 21.49 3.54 11.97
C ASP A 73 22.03 2.27 11.31
N CYS A 74 21.85 2.07 10.00
CA CYS A 74 22.35 0.90 9.30
C CYS A 74 23.50 1.23 8.32
N PRO A 75 24.47 0.31 8.08
CA PRO A 75 24.66 -0.95 8.79
C PRO A 75 25.20 -0.75 10.21
N CYS A 76 24.90 -1.68 11.12
CA CYS A 76 25.37 -1.62 12.50
C CYS A 76 25.70 -2.99 13.10
N GLU A 77 26.46 -2.95 14.20
CA GLU A 77 26.82 -4.12 14.99
C GLU A 77 25.93 -4.24 16.22
N LYS A 78 25.43 -5.45 16.48
CA LYS A 78 24.50 -5.73 17.57
C LYS A 78 25.16 -5.45 18.92
N SER A 79 24.52 -4.59 19.71
CA SER A 79 25.02 -4.18 21.02
C SER A 79 23.86 -3.87 21.97
N LYS A 80 24.16 -3.64 23.26
CA LYS A 80 23.13 -3.24 24.25
C LYS A 80 22.45 -1.91 23.89
N THR A 81 23.14 -1.02 23.18
CA THR A 81 22.62 0.28 22.75
C THR A 81 21.92 0.20 21.39
N LYS A 82 22.25 -0.81 20.56
CA LYS A 82 21.61 -1.08 19.27
C LYS A 82 21.14 -2.55 19.17
N PRO A 83 20.10 -2.96 19.93
CA PRO A 83 19.66 -4.35 19.94
C PRO A 83 18.93 -4.79 18.66
N ASN A 84 18.48 -3.82 17.86
CA ASN A 84 17.65 -3.99 16.67
C ASN A 84 18.45 -3.94 15.35
N CYS A 85 19.79 -4.06 15.38
CA CYS A 85 20.61 -4.14 14.16
C CYS A 85 20.21 -5.29 13.24
N ASP A 86 19.63 -6.37 13.77
CA ASP A 86 19.13 -7.50 12.96
C ASP A 86 17.97 -7.08 12.03
N MET A 87 17.31 -5.95 12.30
CA MET A 87 16.27 -5.38 11.45
C MET A 87 16.84 -4.71 10.19
N CYS A 88 18.14 -4.39 10.15
CA CYS A 88 18.76 -3.77 8.98
C CYS A 88 18.63 -4.63 7.71
N LYS A 89 18.45 -5.95 7.84
CA LYS A 89 18.22 -6.87 6.71
C LYS A 89 16.93 -6.55 5.93
N TYR A 90 15.99 -5.85 6.55
CA TYR A 90 14.72 -5.46 5.96
C TYR A 90 14.79 -4.09 5.26
N CYS A 91 15.85 -3.30 5.46
CA CYS A 91 16.02 -2.00 4.80
C CYS A 91 16.04 -2.08 3.27
N LYS A 92 16.43 -3.24 2.73
CA LYS A 92 16.39 -3.52 1.29
C LYS A 92 14.98 -3.45 0.68
N PHE A 93 13.93 -3.43 1.49
CA PHE A 93 12.54 -3.32 1.03
C PHE A 93 12.03 -1.87 1.02
N CYS A 94 12.77 -0.92 1.59
CA CYS A 94 12.33 0.49 1.67
C CYS A 94 12.10 1.17 0.32
N TYR A 95 12.68 0.66 -0.78
CA TYR A 95 12.38 1.16 -2.13
C TYR A 95 10.91 0.98 -2.52
N LEU A 96 10.19 0.05 -1.88
CA LEU A 96 8.76 -0.14 -2.09
C LEU A 96 7.96 1.04 -1.55
N CYS A 97 8.43 1.76 -0.54
CA CYS A 97 7.70 2.90 0.01
C CYS A 97 7.47 4.00 -1.04
N SER A 98 8.53 4.47 -1.69
CA SER A 98 8.40 5.54 -2.69
C SER A 98 7.71 5.11 -3.98
N ALA A 99 7.81 3.84 -4.35
CA ALA A 99 7.27 3.32 -5.60
C ALA A 99 5.86 2.74 -5.49
N PHE A 100 5.46 2.26 -4.32
CA PHE A 100 4.19 1.56 -4.09
C PHE A 100 3.29 2.34 -3.13
N CYS A 101 3.83 2.83 -2.02
CA CYS A 101 3.00 3.48 -1.00
C CYS A 101 2.53 4.86 -1.41
N ASP A 102 3.43 5.67 -1.97
CA ASP A 102 3.13 7.07 -2.33
C ASP A 102 2.25 7.19 -3.58
N THR A 103 2.19 6.15 -4.41
CA THR A 103 1.61 6.22 -5.77
C THR A 103 0.45 5.25 -5.99
N VAL A 104 0.43 4.12 -5.28
CA VAL A 104 -0.51 3.02 -5.54
C VAL A 104 -1.46 2.80 -4.37
N CYS A 105 -0.99 2.99 -3.13
CA CYS A 105 -1.79 2.74 -1.94
C CYS A 105 -2.49 4.01 -1.43
N SER A 106 -3.73 3.84 -0.97
CA SER A 106 -4.48 4.85 -0.23
C SER A 106 -5.33 4.13 0.80
N ALA A 107 -5.31 4.60 2.05
CA ALA A 107 -6.06 3.99 3.13
C ALA A 107 -7.57 3.99 2.81
N GLY A 108 -8.20 2.83 2.88
CA GLY A 108 -9.60 2.63 2.50
C GLY A 108 -9.86 2.64 0.98
N GLY A 109 -8.82 2.78 0.15
CA GLY A 109 -8.91 2.75 -1.30
C GLY A 109 -9.24 1.37 -1.88
N ILE A 110 -9.49 1.32 -3.19
CA ILE A 110 -9.91 0.07 -3.87
C ILE A 110 -8.86 -1.02 -3.72
N LEU A 111 -7.58 -0.71 -4.00
CA LEU A 111 -6.51 -1.70 -3.86
C LEU A 111 -6.34 -2.18 -2.42
N ASP A 112 -6.50 -1.26 -1.45
CA ASP A 112 -6.41 -1.58 -0.03
C ASP A 112 -7.49 -2.60 0.37
N ARG A 113 -8.75 -2.35 0.00
CA ARG A 113 -9.88 -3.24 0.33
C ARG A 113 -9.84 -4.56 -0.43
N VAL A 114 -9.52 -4.51 -1.72
CA VAL A 114 -9.48 -5.71 -2.57
C VAL A 114 -8.35 -6.63 -2.11
N SER A 115 -7.14 -6.11 -1.92
CA SER A 115 -6.02 -6.94 -1.48
C SER A 115 -6.23 -7.54 -0.09
N ALA A 116 -6.85 -6.80 0.84
CA ALA A 116 -7.23 -7.33 2.15
C ALA A 116 -8.15 -8.55 2.06
N SER A 117 -8.99 -8.61 1.02
CA SER A 117 -9.94 -9.71 0.81
C SER A 117 -9.30 -10.97 0.22
N ILE A 118 -8.09 -10.87 -0.35
CA ILE A 118 -7.46 -11.95 -1.15
C ILE A 118 -6.07 -12.34 -0.64
N VAL A 119 -5.48 -11.61 0.31
CA VAL A 119 -4.10 -11.84 0.80
C VAL A 119 -3.84 -13.28 1.27
N ASN A 120 -4.85 -13.92 1.86
CA ASN A 120 -4.77 -15.30 2.34
C ASN A 120 -4.69 -16.34 1.19
N SER A 121 -4.78 -15.91 -0.06
CA SER A 121 -4.71 -16.75 -1.26
C SER A 121 -3.40 -16.60 -2.05
N LEU A 122 -2.44 -15.79 -1.56
CA LEU A 122 -1.15 -15.62 -2.23
C LEU A 122 -0.23 -16.84 -1.99
N PRO A 123 0.15 -17.60 -3.04
CA PRO A 123 0.85 -18.89 -2.90
C PRO A 123 2.30 -18.78 -2.39
N SER A 124 2.84 -17.57 -2.21
CA SER A 124 4.24 -17.33 -1.81
C SER A 124 4.39 -16.59 -0.47
N PHE A 125 3.31 -16.36 0.26
CA PHE A 125 3.35 -15.68 1.56
C PHE A 125 3.14 -16.70 2.69
N ASN A 126 4.21 -17.07 3.40
CA ASN A 126 4.11 -17.91 4.59
C ASN A 126 3.74 -17.04 5.79
N LYS A 127 2.43 -16.86 5.99
CA LYS A 127 1.87 -16.00 7.03
C LYS A 127 2.35 -16.37 8.43
N ASP A 128 2.51 -17.66 8.71
CA ASP A 128 2.86 -18.17 10.03
C ASP A 128 4.27 -17.73 10.46
N GLU A 129 5.24 -17.76 9.54
CA GLU A 129 6.62 -17.33 9.78
C GLU A 129 6.72 -15.83 10.05
N VAL A 130 5.99 -15.02 9.28
CA VAL A 130 5.98 -13.56 9.42
C VAL A 130 5.32 -13.13 10.73
N ASP A 131 4.21 -13.77 11.10
CA ASP A 131 3.50 -13.46 12.34
C ASP A 131 4.35 -13.82 13.58
N GLU A 132 5.10 -14.93 13.53
CA GLU A 132 6.04 -15.33 14.60
C GLU A 132 7.17 -14.31 14.80
N ASP A 133 7.78 -13.85 13.70
CA ASP A 133 8.82 -12.81 13.74
C ASP A 133 8.30 -11.48 14.31
N ILE A 134 7.07 -11.08 13.98
CA ILE A 134 6.43 -9.86 14.49
C ILE A 134 6.17 -9.98 16.00
N ASP A 135 5.63 -11.12 16.45
CA ASP A 135 5.33 -11.33 17.87
C ASP A 135 6.60 -11.34 18.73
N ALA A 136 7.72 -11.84 18.21
CA ALA A 136 9.01 -11.83 18.89
C ALA A 136 9.52 -10.41 19.19
N VAL A 137 9.20 -9.42 18.34
CA VAL A 137 9.67 -8.02 18.49
C VAL A 137 8.62 -7.07 19.07
N LYS A 138 7.39 -7.55 19.26
CA LYS A 138 6.23 -6.74 19.68
C LYS A 138 6.47 -5.92 20.95
N TYR A 139 7.05 -6.54 21.98
CA TYR A 139 7.37 -5.85 23.24
C TYR A 139 8.34 -4.67 23.05
N TRP A 140 9.31 -4.80 22.14
CA TRP A 140 10.29 -3.76 21.86
C TRP A 140 9.65 -2.62 21.04
N ILE A 141 8.81 -2.97 20.05
CA ILE A 141 8.05 -2.00 19.24
C ILE A 141 7.12 -1.18 20.13
N ASP A 142 6.33 -1.83 21.00
CA ASP A 142 5.37 -1.14 21.88
C ASP A 142 6.07 -0.15 22.82
N LYS A 143 7.26 -0.50 23.32
CA LYS A 143 8.05 0.36 24.21
C LYS A 143 8.66 1.57 23.51
N LYS A 144 8.89 1.49 22.20
CA LYS A 144 9.56 2.53 21.39
C LYS A 144 8.61 3.25 20.45
N LYS A 145 7.32 2.94 20.49
CA LYS A 145 6.28 3.48 19.60
C LYS A 145 6.25 5.00 19.53
N ASP A 146 6.50 5.70 20.64
CA ASP A 146 6.46 7.17 20.71
C ASP A 146 7.76 7.84 20.20
N GLU A 147 8.82 7.06 19.96
CA GLU A 147 10.09 7.51 19.41
C GLU A 147 10.21 7.20 17.89
N LEU A 148 9.15 6.62 17.29
CA LEU A 148 9.13 5.97 15.97
C LEU A 148 7.95 6.41 15.07
#